data_AF-A0A3D0ZMK9-F1
#
_entry.id   AF-A0A3D0ZMK9-F1
#
_cell.length_a   1.000
_cell.length_b   1.000
_cell.length_c   1.000
_cell.angle_alpha   90.00
_cell.angle_beta   90.00
_cell.angle_gamma   90.00
#
_symmetry.space_group_name_H-M   'P 1'
#
loop_
_entity.id
_entity.type
_entity.pdbx_description
1 polymer ?
#
loop_
_entity_poly.entity_id
_entity_poly.type
_entity_poly.pdbx_seq_one_letter_code
_entity_poly.pdbx_strand_id
1 'polypeptide(L)'
;MKLRADQTGDRGLPMPLWLQGALETAQAAIISALLAVVPIVAVWATAGFQNTAFDSLARLGGQAWLLIHGVPLQLAVVSGDVGAAGRSGSGMLTLVPLGLTLIPFLLAWRAGRRLARASYTDQLWQALLGSWVVYSAFGAATGFVC
;
A
#
# COMPACT_ATOMS: atom_id res chain seq x y z
N MET A 1 -37.72 -22.30 18.31
CA MET A 1 -37.83 -22.48 16.84
C MET A 1 -36.52 -23.04 16.33
N LYS A 2 -36.54 -24.25 15.72
CA LYS A 2 -35.36 -24.89 15.12
C LYS A 2 -35.32 -24.43 13.67
N LEU A 3 -34.45 -23.47 13.36
CA LEU A 3 -34.25 -23.03 11.97
C LEU A 3 -33.64 -24.19 11.19
N ARG A 4 -34.25 -24.50 10.04
CA ARG A 4 -33.74 -25.55 9.14
C ARG A 4 -32.52 -24.99 8.39
N ALA A 5 -31.54 -25.85 8.13
CA ALA A 5 -30.26 -25.49 7.50
C ALA A 5 -30.41 -24.98 6.05
N ASP A 6 -31.60 -25.08 5.46
CA ASP A 6 -31.96 -24.52 4.14
C ASP A 6 -32.41 -23.05 4.20
N GLN A 7 -32.62 -22.48 5.39
CA GLN A 7 -33.06 -21.08 5.58
C GLN A 7 -31.93 -20.10 5.89
N THR A 8 -30.71 -20.57 6.14
CA THR A 8 -29.52 -19.71 6.14
C THR A 8 -29.15 -19.49 4.69
N GLY A 9 -29.35 -18.27 4.16
CA GLY A 9 -29.01 -17.88 2.79
C GLY A 9 -27.51 -17.94 2.43
N ASP A 10 -26.74 -18.86 3.00
CA ASP A 10 -25.36 -19.16 2.63
C ASP A 10 -25.36 -20.05 1.39
N ARG A 11 -25.47 -19.41 0.22
CA ARG A 11 -25.21 -20.04 -1.08
C ARG A 11 -23.72 -20.00 -1.47
N GLY A 12 -22.82 -19.77 -0.51
CA GLY A 12 -21.38 -19.72 -0.73
C GLY A 12 -20.64 -20.69 0.18
N LEU A 13 -19.58 -21.31 -0.33
CA LEU A 13 -18.58 -21.95 0.53
C LEU A 13 -18.02 -20.88 1.48
N PRO A 14 -17.94 -21.12 2.80
CA PRO A 14 -17.41 -20.15 3.75
C PRO A 14 -15.98 -19.78 3.34
N MET A 15 -15.72 -18.48 3.21
CA MET A 15 -14.42 -17.96 2.80
C MET A 15 -13.34 -18.38 3.81
N PRO A 16 -12.24 -19.04 3.38
CA PRO A 16 -11.15 -19.39 4.29
C PRO A 16 -10.57 -18.13 4.96
N LEU A 17 -10.27 -18.21 6.26
CA LEU A 17 -9.79 -17.05 7.04
C LEU A 17 -8.49 -16.45 6.49
N TRP A 18 -7.59 -17.28 5.97
CA TRP A 18 -6.37 -16.78 5.33
C TRP A 18 -6.67 -15.96 4.07
N LEU A 19 -7.67 -16.38 3.28
CA LEU A 19 -8.09 -15.65 2.09
C LEU A 19 -8.79 -14.35 2.49
N GLN A 20 -9.54 -14.36 3.59
CA GLN A 20 -10.17 -13.15 4.12
C GLN A 20 -9.10 -12.14 4.55
N GLY A 21 -8.08 -12.57 5.30
CA GLY A 21 -6.91 -11.75 5.63
C GLY A 21 -6.26 -11.16 4.39
N ALA A 22 -5.98 -12.01 3.40
CA ALA A 22 -5.42 -11.59 2.13
C ALA A 22 -6.25 -10.49 1.43
N LEU A 23 -7.56 -10.66 1.30
CA LEU A 23 -8.42 -9.68 0.60
C LEU A 23 -8.60 -8.37 1.36
N GLU A 24 -8.77 -8.40 2.68
CA GLU A 24 -8.88 -7.18 3.49
C GLU A 24 -7.62 -6.32 3.38
N THR A 25 -6.46 -6.98 3.42
CA THR A 25 -5.16 -6.33 3.34
C THR A 25 -4.83 -5.89 1.91
N ALA A 26 -5.19 -6.67 0.89
CA ALA A 26 -5.10 -6.24 -0.51
C ALA A 26 -5.93 -4.97 -0.74
N GLN A 27 -7.17 -4.94 -0.23
CA GLN A 27 -8.02 -3.76 -0.34
C GLN A 27 -7.38 -2.54 0.35
N ALA A 28 -6.82 -2.72 1.55
CA ALA A 28 -6.13 -1.64 2.25
C ALA A 28 -4.92 -1.11 1.46
N ALA A 29 -4.11 -2.00 0.90
CA ALA A 29 -2.94 -1.66 0.09
C ALA A 29 -3.33 -0.91 -1.21
N ILE A 30 -4.35 -1.40 -1.93
CA ILE A 30 -4.82 -0.79 -3.17
C ILE A 30 -5.40 0.60 -2.90
N ILE A 31 -6.24 0.74 -1.87
CA ILE A 31 -6.84 2.05 -1.53
C ILE A 31 -5.75 3.05 -1.14
N SER A 32 -4.76 2.65 -0.33
CA SER A 32 -3.67 3.55 0.07
C SER A 32 -2.77 3.92 -1.10
N ALA A 33 -2.48 2.98 -2.01
CA ALA A 33 -1.74 3.24 -3.24
C ALA A 33 -2.46 4.24 -4.15
N LEU A 34 -3.76 4.05 -4.38
CA LEU A 34 -4.56 4.98 -5.16
C LEU A 34 -4.55 6.38 -4.53
N LEU A 35 -4.73 6.49 -3.22
CA LEU A 35 -4.72 7.77 -2.53
C LEU A 35 -3.35 8.48 -2.59
N ALA A 36 -2.24 7.73 -2.64
CA ALA A 36 -0.91 8.30 -2.83
C ALA A 36 -0.68 8.76 -4.29
N VAL A 37 -1.22 8.03 -5.27
CA VAL A 37 -1.00 8.30 -6.70
C VAL A 37 -1.92 9.39 -7.25
N VAL A 38 -3.15 9.54 -6.75
CA VAL A 38 -4.11 10.56 -7.19
C VAL A 38 -3.53 11.98 -7.25
N PRO A 39 -2.88 12.53 -6.19
CA PRO A 39 -2.32 13.88 -6.27
C PRO A 39 -1.18 13.99 -7.30
N ILE A 40 -0.40 12.93 -7.48
CA ILE A 40 0.68 12.88 -8.46
C ILE A 40 0.11 12.93 -9.89
N VAL A 41 -0.93 12.13 -10.16
CA VAL A 41 -1.62 12.13 -11.46
C VAL A 41 -2.28 13.48 -11.72
N ALA A 42 -2.84 14.13 -10.70
CA ALA A 42 -3.42 15.46 -10.84
C ALA A 42 -2.38 16.50 -11.29
N VAL A 43 -1.20 16.52 -10.65
CA VAL A 43 -0.09 17.42 -11.03
C VAL A 43 0.45 17.10 -12.43
N TRP A 44 0.56 15.81 -12.77
CA TRP A 44 0.96 15.38 -14.11
C TRP A 44 -0.03 15.84 -15.19
N ALA A 45 -1.32 15.69 -14.94
CA ALA A 45 -2.38 16.10 -15.86
C ALA A 45 -2.41 17.62 -16.10
N THR A 46 -1.92 18.42 -15.14
CA THR A 46 -1.77 19.88 -15.27
C THR A 46 -0.39 20.31 -15.77
N ALA A 47 0.39 19.40 -16.35
CA ALA A 47 1.75 19.65 -16.83
C ALA A 47 2.71 20.23 -15.77
N GLY A 48 2.54 19.85 -14.50
CA GLY A 48 3.34 20.37 -13.38
C GLY A 48 4.72 19.73 -13.20
N PHE A 49 5.02 18.65 -13.93
CA PHE A 49 6.33 17.99 -13.88
C PHE A 49 7.19 18.31 -15.09
N GLN A 50 8.49 18.48 -14.86
CA GLN A 50 9.49 18.63 -15.94
C GLN A 50 9.63 17.37 -16.79
N ASN A 51 9.54 16.20 -16.15
CA ASN A 51 9.55 14.90 -16.83
C ASN A 51 8.15 14.28 -16.74
N THR A 52 7.51 14.08 -17.89
CA THR A 52 6.14 13.56 -18.00
C THR A 52 6.09 12.10 -18.43
N ALA A 53 7.23 11.41 -18.54
CA ALA A 53 7.30 10.01 -18.95
C ALA A 53 6.55 9.10 -17.96
N PHE A 54 5.82 8.11 -18.49
CA PHE A 54 5.04 7.17 -17.69
C PHE A 54 5.89 6.35 -16.71
N ASP A 55 7.11 5.95 -17.09
CA ASP A 55 8.03 5.24 -16.19
C ASP A 55 8.39 6.10 -14.97
N SER A 56 8.70 7.38 -15.19
CA SER A 56 9.02 8.32 -14.11
C SER A 56 7.82 8.57 -13.20
N LEU A 57 6.61 8.63 -13.76
CA LEU A 57 5.37 8.72 -12.99
C LEU A 57 5.13 7.48 -12.14
N ALA A 58 5.35 6.28 -12.70
CA ALA A 58 5.18 5.01 -12.00
C ALA A 58 6.19 4.87 -10.84
N ARG A 59 7.46 5.21 -11.08
CA ARG A 59 8.50 5.24 -10.03
C ARG A 59 8.15 6.21 -8.91
N LEU A 60 7.74 7.44 -9.26
CA LEU A 60 7.33 8.44 -8.29
C LEU A 60 6.12 7.99 -7.46
N GLY A 61 5.14 7.35 -8.10
CA GLY A 61 3.98 6.76 -7.42
C GLY A 61 4.38 5.66 -6.43
N GLY A 62 5.27 4.74 -6.83
CA GLY A 62 5.79 3.69 -5.96
C GLY A 62 6.58 4.26 -4.77
N GLN A 63 7.47 5.21 -5.03
CA GLN A 63 8.23 5.93 -4.01
C GLN A 63 7.32 6.66 -3.02
N ALA A 64 6.29 7.37 -3.51
CA ALA A 64 5.32 8.03 -2.65
C ALA A 64 4.57 7.03 -1.78
N TRP A 65 4.16 5.88 -2.33
CA TRP A 65 3.52 4.83 -1.55
C TRP A 65 4.46 4.23 -0.50
N LEU A 66 5.75 4.04 -0.79
CA LEU A 66 6.74 3.59 0.20
C LEU A 66 6.96 4.65 1.31
N LEU A 67 7.00 5.94 0.96
CA LEU A 67 7.16 7.03 1.94
C LEU A 67 5.97 7.11 2.92
N ILE A 68 4.73 6.88 2.48
CA ILE A 68 3.60 6.87 3.42
C ILE A 68 3.67 5.70 4.42
N HIS A 69 4.50 4.69 4.15
CA HIS A 69 4.84 3.60 5.08
C HIS A 69 6.09 3.87 5.92
N GLY A 70 6.70 5.05 5.77
CA GLY A 70 7.94 5.41 6.46
C GLY A 70 9.17 4.66 5.95
N VAL A 71 9.09 4.07 4.75
CA VAL A 71 10.25 3.42 4.11
C VAL A 71 11.19 4.53 3.64
N PRO A 72 12.46 4.52 4.09
CA PRO A 72 13.41 5.52 3.64
C PRO A 72 13.83 5.19 2.20
N LEU A 73 13.90 6.22 1.35
CA LEU A 73 14.16 6.06 -0.08
C LEU A 73 15.58 6.48 -0.43
N GLN A 74 16.21 5.72 -1.32
CA GLN A 74 17.47 6.10 -1.93
C GLN A 74 17.21 6.77 -3.28
N LEU A 75 17.49 8.07 -3.40
CA LEU A 75 17.21 8.87 -4.59
C LEU A 75 18.52 9.31 -5.25
N ALA A 76 18.49 9.44 -6.58
CA ALA A 76 19.59 10.06 -7.31
C ALA A 76 19.49 11.60 -7.16
N VAL A 77 20.58 12.22 -6.73
CA VAL A 77 20.69 13.68 -6.63
C VAL A 77 21.15 14.19 -7.99
N VAL A 78 20.25 14.87 -8.70
CA VAL A 78 20.61 15.66 -9.88
C VAL A 78 20.96 17.06 -9.39
N SER A 79 22.25 17.32 -9.22
CA SER A 79 22.77 18.65 -8.90
C SER A 79 22.47 19.60 -10.07
N GLY A 80 21.46 20.45 -9.93
CA GLY A 80 21.26 21.59 -10.83
C GLY A 80 22.30 22.67 -10.53
N ASP A 81 23.07 23.04 -11.55
CA ASP A 81 24.19 23.99 -11.58
C ASP A 81 24.32 25.03 -10.44
N VAL A 82 25.37 24.86 -9.63
CA VAL A 82 26.27 25.97 -9.22
C VAL A 82 27.73 25.47 -9.30
N GLY A 83 28.32 25.52 -10.49
CA GLY A 83 29.75 25.81 -10.66
C GLY A 83 30.82 24.75 -10.36
N ALA A 84 30.50 23.47 -10.09
CA ALA A 84 31.54 22.44 -9.96
C ALA A 84 31.06 21.09 -10.46
N ALA A 85 31.81 20.52 -11.41
CA ALA A 85 31.71 19.18 -12.00
C ALA A 85 30.72 18.25 -11.28
N GLY A 86 29.52 18.11 -11.85
CA GLY A 86 28.40 17.37 -11.29
C GLY A 86 28.76 15.90 -11.00
N ARG A 87 29.01 15.59 -9.74
CA ARG A 87 29.00 14.22 -9.25
C ARG A 87 27.54 13.77 -9.15
N SER A 88 27.19 12.73 -9.90
CA SER A 88 25.99 11.92 -9.64
C SER A 88 26.11 11.33 -8.23
N GLY A 89 25.44 11.94 -7.27
CA GLY A 89 25.36 11.46 -5.89
C GLY A 89 24.04 10.71 -5.68
N SER A 90 24.01 9.79 -4.73
CA SER A 90 22.76 9.24 -4.21
C SER A 90 22.55 9.74 -2.78
N GLY A 91 21.34 10.20 -2.47
CA GLY A 91 20.95 10.70 -1.15
C GLY A 91 19.84 9.85 -0.56
N MET A 92 19.79 9.76 0.78
CA MET A 92 18.70 9.12 1.51
C MET A 92 17.62 10.15 1.83
N LEU A 93 16.39 9.87 1.45
CA LEU A 93 15.21 10.64 1.83
C LEU A 93 14.43 9.87 2.89
N THR A 94 14.39 10.42 4.10
CA THR A 94 13.53 9.95 5.19
C THR A 94 12.52 11.05 5.51
N LEU A 95 11.24 10.77 5.25
CA LEU A 95 10.14 11.68 5.50
C LEU A 95 8.91 10.90 5.94
N VAL A 96 8.20 11.38 6.95
CA VAL A 96 6.95 10.78 7.43
C VAL A 96 5.82 11.80 7.24
N PRO A 97 5.11 11.76 6.09
CA PRO A 97 4.01 12.68 5.83
C PRO A 97 2.81 12.32 6.70
N LEU A 98 2.72 12.90 7.90
CA LEU A 98 1.77 12.51 8.96
C LEU A 98 0.31 12.33 8.49
N GLY A 99 -0.18 13.23 7.62
CA GLY A 99 -1.53 13.13 7.08
C GLY A 99 -1.73 11.92 6.17
N LEU A 100 -0.74 11.64 5.31
CA LEU A 100 -0.79 10.49 4.40
C LEU A 100 -0.49 9.17 5.10
N THR A 101 0.37 9.15 6.13
CA THR A 101 0.69 7.94 6.91
C THR A 101 -0.50 7.49 7.76
N LEU A 102 -1.41 8.41 8.09
CA LEU A 102 -2.67 8.08 8.77
C LEU A 102 -3.57 7.18 7.90
N ILE A 103 -3.47 7.27 6.57
CA ILE A 103 -4.30 6.50 5.63
C ILE A 103 -4.05 4.99 5.76
N PRO A 104 -2.83 4.46 5.54
CA PRO A 104 -2.58 3.03 5.70
C PRO A 104 -2.83 2.57 7.13
N PHE A 105 -2.56 3.42 8.14
CA PHE A 105 -2.87 3.11 9.54
C PHE A 105 -4.37 2.88 9.78
N LEU A 106 -5.23 3.80 9.36
CA LEU A 106 -6.69 3.68 9.53
C LEU A 106 -7.28 2.51 8.73
N LEU A 107 -6.74 2.26 7.53
CA LEU A 107 -7.16 1.13 6.70
C LEU A 107 -6.77 -0.20 7.32
N ALA A 108 -5.55 -0.32 7.87
CA ALA A 108 -5.09 -1.49 8.61
C ALA A 108 -5.91 -1.70 9.90
N TRP A 109 -6.24 -0.62 10.62
CA TRP A 109 -7.11 -0.67 11.79
C TRP A 109 -8.52 -1.17 11.44
N ARG A 110 -9.10 -0.67 10.35
CA ARG A 110 -10.39 -1.15 9.83
C ARG A 110 -10.35 -2.63 9.47
N ALA A 111 -9.33 -3.05 8.70
CA ALA A 111 -9.13 -4.44 8.31
C ALA A 111 -8.97 -5.34 9.55
N GLY A 112 -8.12 -4.96 10.50
CA GLY A 112 -7.91 -5.69 11.76
C GLY A 112 -9.19 -5.88 12.57
N ARG A 113 -10.03 -4.84 12.70
CA ARG A 113 -11.35 -4.97 13.35
C ARG A 113 -12.29 -5.95 12.63
N ARG A 114 -12.19 -6.08 11.30
CA ARG A 114 -12.98 -7.07 10.55
C ARG A 114 -12.45 -8.48 10.74
N LEU A 115 -11.14 -8.67 10.69
CA LEU A 115 -10.49 -9.97 10.90
C LEU A 115 -10.71 -10.50 12.32
N ALA A 116 -10.62 -9.63 13.33
CA ALA A 116 -10.85 -10.01 14.72
C ALA A 116 -12.29 -10.48 15.00
N ARG A 117 -13.29 -9.95 14.28
CA ARG A 117 -14.69 -10.39 14.41
C ARG A 117 -14.99 -11.70 13.68
N ALA A 118 -14.18 -12.05 12.68
CA ALA A 118 -14.36 -13.26 11.90
C ALA A 118 -13.56 -14.45 12.45
N SER A 119 -12.55 -14.20 13.30
CA SER A 119 -11.62 -15.22 13.76
C SER A 119 -11.85 -15.59 15.23
N TYR A 120 -11.81 -16.89 15.52
CA TYR A 120 -11.57 -17.37 16.89
C TYR A 120 -10.09 -17.16 17.27
N THR A 121 -9.80 -17.09 18.58
CA THR A 121 -8.44 -16.83 19.10
C THR A 121 -7.38 -17.77 18.49
N ASP A 122 -7.70 -19.06 18.39
CA ASP A 122 -6.76 -20.08 17.87
C ASP A 122 -6.63 -20.10 16.34
N GLN A 123 -7.46 -19.33 15.64
CA GLN A 123 -7.50 -19.29 14.17
C GLN A 123 -7.06 -17.94 13.59
N LEU A 124 -6.83 -16.93 14.45
CA LEU A 124 -6.38 -15.59 14.07
C LEU A 124 -5.09 -15.63 13.24
N TRP A 125 -4.19 -16.57 13.53
CA TRP A 125 -2.94 -16.74 12.80
C TRP A 125 -3.17 -17.00 11.30
N GLN A 126 -4.26 -17.65 10.90
CA GLN A 126 -4.56 -17.91 9.49
C GLN A 126 -4.84 -16.61 8.74
N ALA A 127 -5.71 -15.77 9.30
CA ALA A 127 -5.99 -14.43 8.77
C ALA A 127 -4.73 -13.56 8.74
N LEU A 128 -3.90 -13.65 9.78
CA LEU A 128 -2.66 -12.89 9.87
C LEU A 128 -1.64 -13.32 8.80
N LEU A 129 -1.45 -14.62 8.59
CA LEU A 129 -0.56 -15.12 7.55
C LEU A 129 -0.98 -14.67 6.15
N GLY A 130 -2.28 -14.77 5.82
CA GLY A 130 -2.79 -14.29 4.54
C GLY A 130 -2.55 -12.79 4.34
N SER A 131 -2.74 -12.00 5.41
CA SER A 131 -2.47 -10.57 5.42
C SER A 131 -0.98 -10.27 5.19
N TRP A 132 -0.09 -10.97 5.90
CA TRP A 132 1.37 -10.78 5.78
C TRP A 132 1.88 -11.12 4.39
N VAL A 133 1.46 -12.26 3.82
CA VAL A 133 1.89 -12.69 2.48
C VAL A 133 1.52 -11.62 1.45
N VAL A 134 0.27 -11.15 1.47
CA VAL A 134 -0.20 -10.13 0.53
C VAL A 134 0.55 -8.82 0.72
N TYR A 135 0.63 -8.29 1.95
CA TYR A 135 1.24 -6.99 2.17
C TYR A 135 2.75 -6.99 1.85
N SER A 136 3.43 -8.08 2.16
CA SER A 136 4.85 -8.27 1.81
C SER A 136 5.03 -8.33 0.30
N ALA A 137 4.12 -9.00 -0.43
CA ALA A 137 4.15 -9.04 -1.89
C ALA A 137 3.95 -7.63 -2.50
N PHE A 138 3.04 -6.82 -1.96
CA PHE A 138 2.87 -5.42 -2.39
C PHE A 138 4.12 -4.57 -2.12
N GLY A 139 4.70 -4.69 -0.92
CA GLY A 139 5.93 -4.01 -0.55
C GLY A 139 7.10 -4.37 -1.47
N ALA A 140 7.32 -5.67 -1.68
CA ALA A 140 8.38 -6.18 -2.54
C ALA A 140 8.17 -5.78 -4.02
N ALA A 141 6.95 -5.92 -4.53
CA ALA A 141 6.62 -5.53 -5.91
C ALA A 141 6.84 -4.03 -6.12
N THR A 142 6.42 -3.19 -5.18
CA THR A 142 6.63 -1.74 -5.29
C THR A 142 8.11 -1.39 -5.25
N GLY A 143 8.86 -1.94 -4.29
CA GLY A 143 10.30 -1.71 -4.19
C GLY A 143 11.11 -2.27 -5.36
N PHE A 144 10.61 -3.28 -6.08
CA PHE A 144 11.24 -3.77 -7.31
C PHE A 144 11.01 -2.82 -8.50
N VAL A 145 9.86 -2.16 -8.55
CA VAL A 145 9.48 -1.27 -9.67
C VAL A 145 10.17 0.09 -9.57
N CYS A 146 10.37 0.63 -8.38
CA CYS A 146 10.83 2.01 -8.18
C CYS A 146 12.31 2.13 -7.78
#